data_AF-A0A178IKR1-F1
#
_entry.id   AF-A0A178IKR1-F1
#
_cell.length_a   1.000
_cell.length_b   1.000
_cell.length_c   1.000
_cell.angle_alpha   90.00
_cell.angle_beta   90.00
_cell.angle_gamma   90.00
#
_symmetry.space_group_name_H-M   'P 1'
#
loop_
_entity.id
_entity.type
_entity.pdbx_description
1 polymer ?
#
loop_
_entity_poly.entity_id
_entity_poly.type
_entity_poly.pdbx_seq_one_letter_code
_entity_poly.pdbx_strand_id
1 'polypeptide(L)'
;MKFTRSEADIFVPDATLAPSDALKRTTHLCVAAHQDDIEIMAYQGIAACFGRDDKWFSGVVVTNGAGSPRSGPYRDCTDEAMQGIRRREQRKAAYVGDYSIQLQLAHPSAAVKAPADAGVQADLAAIFAGCAPEVVYLHQPADKHDTHIAVLMHCLKALRALPAARRPKKVLGCEVWRDLDWMCDSDKHVLDTGAHPNIAASLVGVFDSQIVGGKRYDLATAGRRLAHATYHTSHATDVCQGINWAMDLTPLVEDPAYSISEYTLAFIDRFRQDVDMRLRRFA
;
A
#
# COMPACT_ATOMS: atom_id res chain seq x y z
N MET A 1 10.34 -20.57 -1.39
CA MET A 1 8.92 -20.16 -1.62
C MET A 1 8.57 -20.37 -3.08
N LYS A 2 7.36 -20.80 -3.40
CA LYS A 2 6.86 -20.96 -4.77
C LYS A 2 5.43 -20.39 -4.82
N PHE A 3 5.17 -19.54 -5.80
CA PHE A 3 3.84 -18.96 -6.03
C PHE A 3 3.14 -19.66 -7.19
N THR A 4 1.84 -19.41 -7.30
CA THR A 4 0.96 -20.07 -8.28
C THR A 4 1.29 -19.69 -9.72
N ARG A 5 1.78 -18.47 -9.95
CA ARG A 5 2.25 -17.98 -11.26
C ARG A 5 3.73 -18.28 -11.45
N SER A 6 4.09 -18.92 -12.56
CA SER A 6 5.51 -19.12 -12.96
C SER A 6 6.25 -17.82 -13.18
N GLU A 7 5.53 -16.75 -13.54
CA GLU A 7 6.11 -15.43 -13.79
C GLU A 7 6.38 -14.65 -12.51
N ALA A 8 5.97 -15.15 -11.33
CA ALA A 8 6.16 -14.46 -10.07
C ALA A 8 7.65 -14.14 -9.82
N ASP A 9 7.90 -12.95 -9.31
CA ASP A 9 9.23 -12.41 -9.06
C ASP A 9 9.49 -12.34 -7.56
N ILE A 10 10.66 -12.82 -7.16
CA ILE A 10 11.17 -12.69 -5.80
C ILE A 10 12.48 -11.92 -5.88
N PHE A 11 12.58 -10.85 -5.11
CA PHE A 11 13.78 -10.05 -5.02
C PHE A 11 14.13 -9.79 -3.55
N VAL A 12 15.35 -10.18 -3.17
CA VAL A 12 15.92 -9.92 -1.85
C VAL A 12 17.13 -9.01 -2.09
N PRO A 13 17.11 -7.75 -1.63
CA PRO A 13 18.25 -6.84 -1.80
C PRO A 13 19.53 -7.37 -1.17
N ASP A 14 19.42 -8.03 -0.01
CA ASP A 14 20.53 -8.76 0.63
C ASP A 14 20.69 -10.14 -0.02
N ALA A 15 21.65 -10.26 -0.92
CA ALA A 15 21.93 -11.50 -1.64
C ALA A 15 22.39 -12.67 -0.74
N THR A 16 22.73 -12.42 0.53
CA THR A 16 23.15 -13.47 1.47
C THR A 16 21.96 -14.19 2.12
N LEU A 17 20.75 -13.62 2.05
CA LEU A 17 19.56 -14.17 2.69
C LEU A 17 18.73 -15.00 1.73
N ALA A 18 18.29 -16.16 2.21
CA ALA A 18 17.26 -16.93 1.51
C ALA A 18 15.92 -16.17 1.55
N PRO A 19 15.08 -16.24 0.49
CA PRO A 19 13.80 -15.56 0.46
C PRO A 19 12.86 -15.85 1.63
N SER A 20 12.85 -17.08 2.15
CA SER A 20 12.03 -17.44 3.31
C SER A 20 12.49 -16.72 4.57
N ASP A 21 13.79 -16.54 4.76
CA ASP A 21 14.34 -15.87 5.94
C ASP A 21 14.10 -14.36 5.87
N ALA A 22 14.27 -13.78 4.68
CA ALA A 22 13.93 -12.38 4.41
C ALA A 22 12.44 -12.09 4.62
N LEU A 23 11.54 -13.01 4.21
CA LEU A 23 10.11 -12.87 4.51
C LEU A 23 9.82 -13.04 6.01
N LYS A 24 10.43 -14.03 6.66
CA LYS A 24 10.19 -14.34 8.08
C LYS A 24 10.54 -13.19 9.03
N ARG A 25 11.60 -12.42 8.73
CA ARG A 25 12.02 -11.27 9.57
C ARG A 25 11.15 -10.01 9.39
N THR A 26 10.18 -10.03 8.48
CA THR A 26 9.31 -8.87 8.20
C THR A 26 8.60 -8.36 9.45
N THR A 27 8.78 -7.07 9.74
CA THR A 27 8.09 -6.35 10.82
C THR A 27 6.99 -5.43 10.27
N HIS A 28 7.19 -4.89 9.06
CA HIS A 28 6.27 -4.02 8.36
C HIS A 28 6.04 -4.61 6.97
N LEU A 29 4.79 -4.91 6.64
CA LEU A 29 4.44 -5.53 5.35
C LEU A 29 3.48 -4.62 4.59
N CYS A 30 3.78 -4.32 3.34
CA CYS A 30 2.83 -3.66 2.44
C CYS A 30 2.36 -4.63 1.37
N VAL A 31 1.03 -4.71 1.16
CA VAL A 31 0.44 -5.47 0.05
C VAL A 31 -0.32 -4.50 -0.86
N ALA A 32 0.19 -4.36 -2.08
CA ALA A 32 -0.24 -3.41 -3.07
C ALA A 32 -0.77 -4.09 -4.34
N ALA A 33 -1.54 -3.34 -5.12
CA ALA A 33 -2.12 -3.86 -6.36
C ALA A 33 -1.10 -3.79 -7.48
N HIS A 34 -0.43 -2.64 -7.63
CA HIS A 34 0.45 -2.33 -8.74
C HIS A 34 1.84 -1.90 -8.25
N GLN A 35 2.81 -1.93 -9.16
CA GLN A 35 4.17 -1.42 -8.92
C GLN A 35 4.19 0.11 -8.91
N ASP A 36 4.44 0.74 -7.75
CA ASP A 36 4.41 2.19 -7.42
C ASP A 36 3.53 2.48 -6.19
N ASP A 37 2.42 1.76 -6.04
CA ASP A 37 1.46 1.91 -4.94
C ASP A 37 2.14 1.85 -3.55
N ILE A 38 3.10 0.94 -3.37
CA ILE A 38 3.80 0.73 -2.08
C ILE A 38 4.49 2.01 -1.63
N GLU A 39 5.25 2.62 -2.55
CA GLU A 39 6.06 3.80 -2.30
C GLU A 39 5.19 5.05 -2.12
N ILE A 40 3.99 5.06 -2.72
CA ILE A 40 2.99 6.12 -2.54
C ILE A 40 2.32 6.02 -1.17
N MET A 41 1.87 4.83 -0.77
CA MET A 41 0.94 4.67 0.37
C MET A 41 1.61 4.28 1.69
N ALA A 42 2.75 3.59 1.65
CA ALA A 42 3.37 2.96 2.82
C ALA A 42 4.76 3.53 3.16
N TYR A 43 5.07 4.76 2.71
CA TYR A 43 6.40 5.34 2.93
C TYR A 43 6.79 5.47 4.40
N GLN A 44 5.83 5.73 5.30
CA GLN A 44 6.10 5.75 6.74
C GLN A 44 6.69 4.41 7.23
N GLY A 45 6.19 3.28 6.74
CA GLY A 45 6.71 1.95 7.07
C GLY A 45 8.11 1.71 6.49
N ILE A 46 8.36 2.18 5.27
CA ILE A 46 9.68 2.12 4.64
C ILE A 46 10.68 2.94 5.48
N ALA A 47 10.36 4.20 5.77
CA ALA A 47 11.20 5.09 6.55
C ALA A 47 11.45 4.57 7.99
N ALA A 48 10.46 3.92 8.60
CA ALA A 48 10.61 3.31 9.93
C ALA A 48 11.57 2.10 9.96
N CYS A 49 11.86 1.48 8.81
CA CYS A 49 12.76 0.34 8.68
C CYS A 49 14.09 0.70 8.00
N PHE A 50 14.17 1.83 7.30
CA PHE A 50 15.34 2.22 6.52
C PHE A 50 16.60 2.35 7.40
N GLY A 51 17.68 1.66 7.02
CA GLY A 51 18.94 1.65 7.78
C GLY A 51 18.87 1.02 9.18
N ARG A 52 17.83 0.22 9.47
CA ARG A 52 17.67 -0.49 10.76
C ARG A 52 18.18 -1.93 10.68
N ASP A 53 18.55 -2.48 11.82
CA ASP A 53 18.93 -3.88 12.02
C ASP A 53 17.83 -4.70 12.76
N ASP A 54 16.89 -4.00 13.40
CA ASP A 54 15.80 -4.56 14.20
C ASP A 54 14.41 -4.45 13.54
N LYS A 55 14.29 -3.70 12.44
CA LYS A 55 13.04 -3.49 11.70
C LYS A 55 13.25 -3.70 10.22
N TRP A 56 12.29 -4.41 9.63
CA TRP A 56 12.36 -4.90 8.26
C TRP A 56 11.03 -4.63 7.54
N PHE A 57 11.11 -3.87 6.44
CA PHE A 57 9.98 -3.61 5.55
C PHE A 57 9.99 -4.61 4.40
N SER A 58 8.82 -5.16 4.04
CA SER A 58 8.66 -6.05 2.89
C SER A 58 7.50 -5.60 2.03
N GLY A 59 7.64 -5.76 0.71
CA GLY A 59 6.65 -5.37 -0.27
C GLY A 59 6.06 -6.56 -1.02
N VAL A 60 4.76 -6.50 -1.29
CA VAL A 60 4.05 -7.45 -2.17
C VAL A 60 3.27 -6.67 -3.20
N VAL A 61 3.54 -6.90 -4.48
CA VAL A 61 2.72 -6.42 -5.59
C VAL A 61 1.94 -7.59 -6.16
N VAL A 62 0.61 -7.51 -6.14
CA VAL A 62 -0.24 -8.63 -6.55
C VAL A 62 -0.32 -8.76 -8.06
N THR A 63 -0.43 -7.65 -8.80
CA THR A 63 -0.66 -7.71 -10.25
C THR A 63 0.63 -7.74 -11.09
N ASN A 64 0.49 -8.14 -12.36
CA ASN A 64 1.59 -8.13 -13.33
C ASN A 64 1.92 -6.76 -13.92
N GLY A 65 1.01 -5.79 -13.79
CA GLY A 65 1.19 -4.44 -14.31
C GLY A 65 1.05 -4.29 -15.83
N ALA A 66 0.48 -5.28 -16.52
CA ALA A 66 0.29 -5.25 -17.98
C ALA A 66 -0.52 -4.03 -18.44
N GLY A 67 -1.64 -3.72 -17.79
CA GLY A 67 -2.55 -2.65 -18.19
C GLY A 67 -2.11 -1.22 -17.86
N SER A 68 -0.85 -0.98 -17.52
CA SER A 68 -0.37 0.38 -17.23
C SER A 68 -0.56 1.33 -18.40
N PRO A 69 -0.95 2.60 -18.15
CA PRO A 69 -0.92 3.66 -19.16
C PRO A 69 0.47 3.79 -19.79
N ARG A 70 0.51 4.10 -21.08
CA ARG A 70 1.75 4.23 -21.85
C ARG A 70 1.71 5.52 -22.64
N SER A 71 2.77 6.30 -22.53
CA SER A 71 3.01 7.44 -23.38
C SER A 71 4.51 7.72 -23.51
N GLY A 72 4.88 8.73 -24.29
CA GLY A 72 6.28 9.12 -24.45
C GLY A 72 7.15 7.95 -24.97
N PRO A 73 8.31 7.69 -24.36
CA PRO A 73 9.21 6.59 -24.74
C PRO A 73 8.59 5.19 -24.64
N TYR A 74 7.50 5.04 -23.90
CA TYR A 74 6.87 3.75 -23.61
C TYR A 74 5.63 3.46 -24.46
N ARG A 75 5.22 4.40 -25.33
CA ARG A 75 3.96 4.31 -26.10
C ARG A 75 3.83 3.02 -26.94
N ASP A 76 4.96 2.53 -27.46
CA ASP A 76 5.04 1.38 -28.36
C ASP A 76 5.40 0.08 -27.58
N CYS A 77 5.45 0.11 -26.24
CA CYS A 77 5.70 -1.08 -25.44
C CYS A 77 4.52 -2.05 -25.48
N THR A 78 4.80 -3.32 -25.75
CA THR A 78 3.84 -4.41 -25.56
C THR A 78 3.55 -4.63 -24.07
N ASP A 79 2.49 -5.36 -23.78
CA ASP A 79 2.12 -5.72 -22.41
C ASP A 79 3.26 -6.50 -21.72
N GLU A 80 3.89 -7.45 -22.41
CA GLU A 80 4.99 -8.25 -21.88
C GLU A 80 6.24 -7.39 -21.60
N ALA A 81 6.56 -6.48 -22.52
CA ALA A 81 7.66 -5.55 -22.34
C ALA A 81 7.42 -4.64 -21.12
N MET A 82 6.19 -4.14 -20.98
CA MET A 82 5.78 -3.29 -19.86
C MET A 82 5.85 -4.02 -18.52
N GLN A 83 5.35 -5.26 -18.45
CA GLN A 83 5.48 -6.10 -17.25
C GLN A 83 6.95 -6.27 -16.83
N GLY A 84 7.85 -6.50 -17.80
CA GLY A 84 9.28 -6.60 -17.56
C GLY A 84 9.91 -5.30 -17.05
N ILE A 85 9.49 -4.14 -17.60
CA ILE A 85 9.94 -2.81 -17.16
C ILE A 85 9.50 -2.57 -15.71
N ARG A 86 8.20 -2.67 -15.44
CA ARG A 86 7.63 -2.41 -14.10
C ARG A 86 8.21 -3.33 -13.03
N ARG A 87 8.46 -4.60 -13.37
CA ARG A 87 9.15 -5.54 -12.48
C ARG A 87 10.53 -5.04 -12.06
N ARG A 88 11.31 -4.51 -13.00
CA ARG A 88 12.64 -3.96 -12.72
C ARG A 88 12.56 -2.67 -11.91
N GLU A 89 11.58 -1.81 -12.19
CA GLU A 89 11.36 -0.58 -11.43
C GLU A 89 11.03 -0.88 -9.96
N GLN A 90 10.14 -1.85 -9.70
CA GLN A 90 9.83 -2.27 -8.34
C GLN A 90 11.05 -2.86 -7.60
N ARG A 91 11.92 -3.60 -8.30
CA ARG A 91 13.19 -4.05 -7.72
C ARG A 91 14.12 -2.89 -7.36
N LYS A 92 14.18 -1.84 -8.20
CA LYS A 92 14.95 -0.63 -7.89
C LYS A 92 14.38 0.06 -6.64
N ALA A 93 13.06 0.19 -6.54
CA ALA A 93 12.42 0.77 -5.35
C ALA A 93 12.75 -0.04 -4.10
N ALA A 94 12.64 -1.37 -4.16
CA ALA A 94 13.00 -2.25 -3.07
C ALA A 94 14.48 -2.16 -2.66
N TYR A 95 15.39 -1.95 -3.62
CA TYR A 95 16.80 -1.71 -3.34
C TYR A 95 17.03 -0.32 -2.71
N VAL A 96 16.41 0.73 -3.24
CA VAL A 96 16.54 2.11 -2.73
C VAL A 96 15.96 2.26 -1.32
N GLY A 97 14.90 1.51 -1.00
CA GLY A 97 14.22 1.55 0.30
C GLY A 97 14.74 0.56 1.33
N ASP A 98 15.84 -0.14 1.06
CA ASP A 98 16.39 -1.20 1.93
C ASP A 98 15.34 -2.25 2.35
N TYR A 99 14.53 -2.74 1.40
CA TYR A 99 13.52 -3.73 1.71
C TYR A 99 14.18 -5.04 2.14
N SER A 100 13.51 -5.77 3.02
CA SER A 100 13.87 -7.15 3.33
C SER A 100 13.61 -8.07 2.15
N ILE A 101 12.39 -7.99 1.58
CA ILE A 101 12.01 -8.75 0.40
C ILE A 101 10.93 -8.01 -0.38
N GLN A 102 11.00 -8.08 -1.70
CA GLN A 102 9.96 -7.67 -2.62
C GLN A 102 9.43 -8.90 -3.37
N LEU A 103 8.13 -9.10 -3.29
CA LEU A 103 7.39 -10.16 -3.97
C LEU A 103 6.52 -9.51 -5.04
N GLN A 104 6.52 -10.05 -6.27
CA GLN A 104 5.63 -9.61 -7.33
C GLN A 104 4.92 -10.83 -7.91
N LEU A 105 3.62 -10.98 -7.63
CA LEU A 105 2.91 -12.25 -7.81
C LEU A 105 2.46 -12.50 -9.26
N ALA A 106 2.52 -11.47 -10.10
CA ALA A 106 2.24 -11.54 -11.53
C ALA A 106 0.81 -12.01 -11.90
N HIS A 107 -0.17 -11.80 -11.01
CA HIS A 107 -1.58 -12.05 -11.35
C HIS A 107 -2.10 -10.99 -12.33
N PRO A 108 -2.87 -11.33 -13.37
CA PRO A 108 -3.52 -10.31 -14.17
C PRO A 108 -4.63 -9.62 -13.35
N SER A 109 -4.87 -8.32 -13.57
CA SER A 109 -5.91 -7.58 -12.83
C SER A 109 -7.30 -8.18 -12.98
N ALA A 110 -7.58 -8.90 -14.07
CA ALA A 110 -8.83 -9.64 -14.26
C ALA A 110 -8.99 -10.80 -13.25
N ALA A 111 -7.92 -11.56 -12.99
CA ALA A 111 -7.94 -12.63 -11.98
C ALA A 111 -8.10 -12.06 -10.58
N VAL A 112 -7.37 -10.98 -10.26
CA VAL A 112 -7.48 -10.30 -8.96
C VAL A 112 -8.91 -9.80 -8.70
N LYS A 113 -9.58 -9.26 -9.72
CA LYS A 113 -10.97 -8.79 -9.63
C LYS A 113 -12.01 -9.92 -9.54
N ALA A 114 -11.63 -11.18 -9.71
CA ALA A 114 -12.49 -12.31 -9.42
C ALA A 114 -12.44 -12.65 -7.91
N PRO A 115 -13.54 -12.47 -7.15
CA PRO A 115 -13.50 -12.62 -5.69
C PRO A 115 -13.10 -14.01 -5.18
N ALA A 116 -13.32 -15.04 -5.99
CA ALA A 116 -13.04 -16.43 -5.68
C ALA A 116 -11.76 -16.98 -6.34
N ASP A 117 -10.89 -16.12 -6.88
CA ASP A 117 -9.66 -16.59 -7.52
C ASP A 117 -8.77 -17.35 -6.52
N ALA A 118 -8.61 -18.65 -6.76
CA ALA A 118 -7.88 -19.53 -5.85
C ALA A 118 -6.36 -19.27 -5.88
N GLY A 119 -5.83 -18.77 -7.00
CA GLY A 119 -4.39 -18.52 -7.14
C GLY A 119 -3.96 -17.33 -6.30
N VAL A 120 -4.69 -16.22 -6.41
CA VAL A 120 -4.47 -15.01 -5.60
C VAL A 120 -4.61 -15.31 -4.11
N GLN A 121 -5.66 -16.05 -3.73
CA GLN A 121 -5.91 -16.42 -2.33
C GLN A 121 -4.81 -17.33 -1.77
N ALA A 122 -4.36 -18.32 -2.54
CA ALA A 122 -3.30 -19.23 -2.11
C ALA A 122 -1.97 -18.49 -1.91
N ASP A 123 -1.59 -17.60 -2.83
CA ASP A 123 -0.34 -16.85 -2.72
C ASP A 123 -0.36 -15.89 -1.53
N LEU A 124 -1.44 -15.13 -1.33
CA LEU A 124 -1.57 -14.23 -0.19
C LEU A 124 -1.60 -14.99 1.15
N ALA A 125 -2.32 -16.11 1.23
CA ALA A 125 -2.31 -16.97 2.41
C ALA A 125 -0.91 -17.48 2.74
N ALA A 126 -0.14 -17.92 1.72
CA ALA A 126 1.23 -18.37 1.90
C ALA A 126 2.16 -17.27 2.41
N ILE A 127 2.00 -16.03 1.91
CA ILE A 127 2.79 -14.87 2.37
C ILE A 127 2.48 -14.54 3.82
N PHE A 128 1.20 -14.39 4.17
CA PHE A 128 0.79 -14.04 5.53
C PHE A 128 1.12 -15.14 6.54
N ALA A 129 1.11 -16.42 6.13
CA ALA A 129 1.59 -17.53 6.97
C ALA A 129 3.12 -17.59 7.09
N GLY A 130 3.85 -17.06 6.10
CA GLY A 130 5.31 -17.05 6.05
C GLY A 130 5.97 -15.91 6.83
N CYS A 131 5.20 -14.94 7.33
CA CYS A 131 5.70 -13.81 8.09
C CYS A 131 4.82 -13.48 9.31
N ALA A 132 5.27 -12.47 10.06
CA ALA A 132 4.75 -12.10 11.36
C ALA A 132 4.72 -10.58 11.57
N PRO A 133 4.27 -9.77 10.59
CA PRO A 133 4.41 -8.32 10.66
C PRO A 133 3.64 -7.75 11.84
N GLU A 134 4.21 -6.74 12.49
CA GLU A 134 3.52 -5.94 13.48
C GLU A 134 2.51 -5.00 12.81
N VAL A 135 2.89 -4.43 11.66
CA VAL A 135 2.09 -3.48 10.90
C VAL A 135 1.91 -3.99 9.46
N VAL A 136 0.67 -4.01 8.99
CA VAL A 136 0.33 -4.29 7.59
C VAL A 136 -0.30 -3.05 6.95
N TYR A 137 0.24 -2.63 5.81
CA TYR A 137 -0.29 -1.56 4.98
C TYR A 137 -1.02 -2.16 3.78
N LEU A 138 -2.27 -1.76 3.59
CA LEU A 138 -3.17 -2.19 2.52
C LEU A 138 -3.77 -0.96 1.83
N HIS A 139 -4.45 -1.18 0.72
CA HIS A 139 -5.36 -0.19 0.15
C HIS A 139 -6.56 0.09 1.08
N GLN A 140 -7.12 1.29 1.01
CA GLN A 140 -8.33 1.67 1.75
C GLN A 140 -9.64 1.31 1.00
N PRO A 141 -10.76 1.04 1.72
CA PRO A 141 -11.99 0.45 1.14
C PRO A 141 -12.85 1.38 0.27
N ALA A 142 -12.60 2.68 0.30
CA ALA A 142 -13.24 3.71 -0.53
C ALA A 142 -12.36 4.19 -1.69
N ASP A 143 -11.27 3.48 -2.04
CA ASP A 143 -10.41 3.86 -3.16
C ASP A 143 -11.19 3.90 -4.49
N LYS A 144 -10.72 4.68 -5.47
CA LYS A 144 -11.38 4.83 -6.79
C LYS A 144 -11.04 3.71 -7.77
N HIS A 145 -10.04 2.89 -7.47
CA HIS A 145 -9.54 1.88 -8.38
C HIS A 145 -10.02 0.47 -7.97
N ASP A 146 -10.88 -0.16 -8.77
CA ASP A 146 -11.49 -1.46 -8.43
C ASP A 146 -10.48 -2.55 -8.08
N THR A 147 -9.33 -2.59 -8.75
CA THR A 147 -8.27 -3.57 -8.43
C THR A 147 -7.69 -3.35 -7.02
N HIS A 148 -7.65 -2.12 -6.51
CA HIS A 148 -7.19 -1.84 -5.14
C HIS A 148 -8.17 -2.42 -4.13
N ILE A 149 -9.47 -2.21 -4.36
CA ILE A 149 -10.54 -2.80 -3.56
C ILE A 149 -10.49 -4.33 -3.61
N ALA A 150 -10.31 -4.92 -4.80
CA ALA A 150 -10.21 -6.37 -4.94
C ALA A 150 -9.02 -6.97 -4.17
N VAL A 151 -7.83 -6.35 -4.24
CA VAL A 151 -6.66 -6.77 -3.45
C VAL A 151 -6.94 -6.65 -1.95
N LEU A 152 -7.54 -5.55 -1.50
CA LEU A 152 -7.93 -5.37 -0.11
C LEU A 152 -8.84 -6.52 0.37
N MET A 153 -9.85 -6.89 -0.43
CA MET A 153 -10.77 -7.97 -0.07
C MET A 153 -10.05 -9.32 0.08
N HIS A 154 -9.13 -9.65 -0.82
CA HIS A 154 -8.32 -10.87 -0.70
C HIS A 154 -7.39 -10.83 0.51
N CYS A 155 -6.79 -9.67 0.81
CA CYS A 155 -5.93 -9.50 1.98
C CYS A 155 -6.71 -9.67 3.29
N LEU A 156 -7.88 -9.03 3.42
CA LEU A 156 -8.73 -9.19 4.61
C LEU A 156 -9.17 -10.64 4.79
N LYS A 157 -9.51 -11.34 3.71
CA LYS A 157 -9.83 -12.78 3.77
C LYS A 157 -8.66 -13.59 4.32
N ALA A 158 -7.45 -13.37 3.80
CA ALA A 158 -6.25 -14.09 4.23
C ALA A 158 -5.87 -13.76 5.69
N LEU A 159 -5.93 -12.48 6.07
CA LEU A 159 -5.65 -12.03 7.44
C LEU A 159 -6.66 -12.58 8.45
N ARG A 160 -7.95 -12.58 8.13
CA ARG A 160 -9.02 -13.17 8.98
C ARG A 160 -8.83 -14.67 9.18
N ALA A 161 -8.27 -15.37 8.19
CA ALA A 161 -7.98 -16.80 8.25
C ALA A 161 -6.77 -17.16 9.12
N LEU A 162 -5.92 -16.18 9.48
CA LEU A 162 -4.82 -16.43 10.41
C LEU A 162 -5.36 -16.75 11.82
N PRO A 163 -4.65 -17.61 12.58
CA PRO A 163 -4.88 -17.73 14.02
C PRO A 163 -4.82 -16.36 14.70
N ALA A 164 -5.67 -16.10 15.70
CA ALA A 164 -5.76 -14.78 16.34
C ALA A 164 -4.40 -14.26 16.84
N ALA A 165 -3.60 -15.13 17.48
CA ALA A 165 -2.25 -14.79 17.96
C ALA A 165 -1.22 -14.48 16.85
N ARG A 166 -1.57 -14.77 15.59
CA ARG A 166 -0.72 -14.56 14.41
C ARG A 166 -1.12 -13.33 13.59
N ARG A 167 -2.27 -12.72 13.88
CA ARG A 167 -2.74 -11.51 13.20
C ARG A 167 -1.83 -10.31 13.54
N PRO A 168 -1.64 -9.36 12.61
CA PRO A 168 -0.86 -8.15 12.86
C PRO A 168 -1.45 -7.32 13.99
N LYS A 169 -0.61 -6.57 14.71
CA LYS A 169 -1.06 -5.62 15.73
C LYS A 169 -1.80 -4.44 15.11
N LYS A 170 -1.47 -4.09 13.87
CA LYS A 170 -2.09 -3.00 13.15
C LYS A 170 -2.27 -3.30 11.67
N VAL A 171 -3.43 -2.97 11.13
CA VAL A 171 -3.73 -3.05 9.71
C VAL A 171 -4.24 -1.70 9.23
N LEU A 172 -3.56 -1.09 8.27
CA LEU A 172 -3.75 0.30 7.86
C LEU A 172 -4.17 0.36 6.40
N GLY A 173 -5.38 0.87 6.15
CA GLY A 173 -5.89 1.18 4.82
C GLY A 173 -5.40 2.54 4.37
N CYS A 174 -4.40 2.57 3.50
CA CYS A 174 -3.69 3.78 3.10
C CYS A 174 -4.31 4.41 1.85
N GLU A 175 -4.14 5.72 1.70
CA GLU A 175 -4.57 6.45 0.51
C GLU A 175 -3.70 6.17 -0.73
N VAL A 176 -4.34 6.12 -1.91
CA VAL A 176 -3.65 6.14 -3.22
C VAL A 176 -4.43 7.03 -4.20
N TRP A 177 -5.52 6.52 -4.79
CA TRP A 177 -6.33 7.28 -5.76
C TRP A 177 -7.38 8.15 -5.10
N ARG A 178 -7.89 7.70 -3.96
CA ARG A 178 -8.74 8.52 -3.11
C ARG A 178 -8.05 8.78 -1.79
N ASP A 179 -7.80 10.06 -1.57
CA ASP A 179 -7.43 10.67 -0.29
C ASP A 179 -8.54 10.46 0.77
N LEU A 180 -8.20 10.58 2.04
CA LEU A 180 -9.06 10.37 3.20
C LEU A 180 -9.53 11.67 3.87
N ASP A 181 -9.35 12.85 3.28
CA ASP A 181 -9.90 14.12 3.82
C ASP A 181 -11.44 14.17 3.93
N TRP A 182 -12.16 13.17 3.42
CA TRP A 182 -13.59 12.95 3.67
C TRP A 182 -13.88 12.27 5.02
N MET A 183 -12.87 11.84 5.77
CA MET A 183 -12.99 11.33 7.14
C MET A 183 -12.79 12.46 8.14
N CYS A 184 -13.50 12.40 9.27
CA CYS A 184 -13.24 13.30 10.40
C CYS A 184 -11.78 13.18 10.88
N ASP A 185 -11.16 14.27 11.31
CA ASP A 185 -9.76 14.26 11.76
C ASP A 185 -9.51 13.29 12.93
N SER A 186 -10.49 13.12 13.82
CA SER A 186 -10.44 12.16 14.93
C SER A 186 -10.37 10.70 14.50
N ASP A 187 -10.79 10.42 13.27
CA ASP A 187 -10.91 9.08 12.71
C ASP A 187 -9.71 8.73 11.80
N LYS A 188 -8.92 9.73 11.40
CA LYS A 188 -7.77 9.56 10.53
C LYS A 188 -6.56 9.09 11.33
N HIS A 189 -5.81 8.15 10.77
CA HIS A 189 -4.50 7.77 11.29
C HIS A 189 -3.39 8.53 10.54
N VAL A 190 -2.58 9.29 11.28
CA VAL A 190 -1.43 10.05 10.74
C VAL A 190 -0.28 9.09 10.46
N LEU A 191 0.19 9.06 9.22
CA LEU A 191 1.45 8.42 8.84
C LEU A 191 2.49 9.49 8.54
N ASP A 192 3.43 9.70 9.47
CA ASP A 192 4.52 10.67 9.27
C ASP A 192 5.47 10.20 8.14
N THR A 193 5.64 11.06 7.15
CA THR A 193 6.48 10.82 5.96
C THR A 193 7.63 11.82 5.84
N GLY A 194 7.92 12.58 6.90
CA GLY A 194 8.98 13.59 6.92
C GLY A 194 10.41 13.05 7.00
N ALA A 195 10.59 11.82 7.48
CA ALA A 195 11.91 11.19 7.56
C ALA A 195 12.48 10.89 6.16
N HIS A 196 13.81 10.98 6.00
CA HIS A 196 14.55 10.62 4.78
C HIS A 196 13.98 11.15 3.45
N PRO A 197 13.74 12.47 3.29
CA PRO A 197 13.05 13.02 2.12
C PRO A 197 13.73 12.69 0.78
N ASN A 198 15.05 12.53 0.75
CA ASN A 198 15.80 12.08 -0.42
C ASN A 198 15.45 10.64 -0.84
N ILE A 199 15.18 9.77 0.12
CA ILE A 199 14.72 8.40 -0.12
C ILE A 199 13.27 8.41 -0.60
N ALA A 200 12.40 9.21 0.04
CA ALA A 200 11.01 9.38 -0.38
C ALA A 200 10.88 9.78 -1.86
N ALA A 201 11.66 10.78 -2.27
CA ALA A 201 11.68 11.26 -3.65
C ALA A 201 12.20 10.20 -4.62
N SER A 202 13.27 9.49 -4.22
CA SER A 202 13.89 8.46 -5.06
C SER A 202 12.98 7.26 -5.28
N LEU A 203 12.27 6.81 -4.23
CA LEU A 203 11.35 5.67 -4.28
C LEU A 203 10.23 5.83 -5.30
N VAL A 204 9.62 7.02 -5.39
CA VAL A 204 8.62 7.29 -6.45
C VAL A 204 9.33 7.54 -7.79
N GLY A 205 10.48 8.22 -7.77
CA GLY A 205 11.23 8.61 -8.95
C GLY A 205 11.76 7.45 -9.82
N VAL A 206 11.96 6.25 -9.27
CA VAL A 206 12.45 5.10 -10.06
C VAL A 206 11.42 4.52 -11.04
N PHE A 207 10.14 4.87 -10.89
CA PHE A 207 9.05 4.42 -11.77
C PHE A 207 8.91 5.31 -13.00
N ASP A 208 9.98 5.41 -13.80
CA ASP A 208 10.06 6.26 -14.98
C ASP A 208 8.94 5.95 -15.98
N SER A 209 8.60 4.67 -16.15
CA SER A 209 7.51 4.22 -17.01
C SER A 209 6.14 4.77 -16.60
N GLN A 210 5.94 5.11 -15.33
CA GLN A 210 4.70 5.70 -14.84
C GLN A 210 4.77 7.24 -14.85
N ILE A 211 5.92 7.81 -14.50
CA ILE A 211 6.13 9.27 -14.43
C ILE A 211 6.14 9.90 -15.83
N VAL A 212 7.05 9.44 -16.68
CA VAL A 212 7.17 9.91 -18.07
C VAL A 212 6.03 9.36 -18.93
N GLY A 213 5.50 8.19 -18.56
CA GLY A 213 4.38 7.53 -19.22
C GLY A 213 3.02 8.20 -19.02
N GLY A 214 2.93 9.32 -18.29
CA GLY A 214 1.82 10.26 -18.44
C GLY A 214 1.23 10.82 -17.15
N LYS A 215 1.74 10.44 -15.97
CA LYS A 215 1.25 10.96 -14.68
C LYS A 215 2.42 11.29 -13.77
N ARG A 216 2.57 12.57 -13.39
CA ARG A 216 3.61 13.06 -12.47
C ARG A 216 3.34 12.65 -11.02
N TYR A 217 3.32 11.35 -10.74
CA TYR A 217 3.10 10.80 -9.41
C TYR A 217 4.17 11.25 -8.42
N ASP A 218 5.39 11.47 -8.89
CA ASP A 218 6.49 12.06 -8.12
C ASP A 218 6.09 13.41 -7.50
N LEU A 219 5.56 14.33 -8.32
CA LEU A 219 5.12 15.65 -7.84
C LEU A 219 3.82 15.57 -7.06
N ALA A 220 2.85 14.78 -7.54
CA ALA A 220 1.54 14.71 -6.92
C ALA A 220 1.59 14.07 -5.53
N THR A 221 2.43 13.04 -5.34
CA THR A 221 2.61 12.36 -4.05
C THR A 221 3.30 13.28 -3.07
N ALA A 222 4.41 13.91 -3.46
CA ALA A 222 5.12 14.86 -2.61
C ALA A 222 4.24 16.07 -2.24
N GLY A 223 3.53 16.63 -3.22
CA GLY A 223 2.61 17.75 -3.01
C GLY A 223 1.46 17.40 -2.07
N ARG A 224 0.89 16.20 -2.18
CA ARG A 224 -0.17 15.74 -1.28
C ARG A 224 0.33 15.55 0.15
N ARG A 225 1.50 14.92 0.33
CA ARG A 225 2.09 14.74 1.66
C ARG A 225 2.32 16.07 2.36
N LEU A 226 2.85 17.04 1.63
CA LEU A 226 3.05 18.40 2.13
C LEU A 226 1.71 19.08 2.46
N ALA A 227 0.72 18.99 1.56
CA ALA A 227 -0.60 19.56 1.79
C ALA A 227 -1.25 18.99 3.07
N HIS A 228 -1.22 17.68 3.28
CA HIS A 228 -1.74 17.08 4.49
C HIS A 228 -0.99 17.54 5.74
N ALA A 229 0.34 17.63 5.70
CA ALA A 229 1.13 18.15 6.81
C ALA A 229 0.71 19.57 7.21
N THR A 230 0.52 20.46 6.23
CA THR A 230 0.17 21.86 6.47
C THR A 230 -1.29 22.07 6.87
N TYR A 231 -2.23 21.28 6.32
CA TYR A 231 -3.66 21.45 6.61
C TYR A 231 -4.18 20.57 7.76
N HIS A 232 -3.36 19.70 8.34
CA HIS A 232 -3.81 18.78 9.39
C HIS A 232 -4.37 19.50 10.63
N THR A 233 -3.77 20.61 11.06
CA THR A 233 -4.20 21.33 12.27
C THR A 233 -4.34 22.81 12.01
N SER A 234 -5.56 23.36 12.14
CA SER A 234 -5.86 24.77 11.86
C SER A 234 -5.27 25.77 12.86
N HIS A 235 -4.77 25.31 14.01
CA HIS A 235 -4.34 26.18 15.13
C HIS A 235 -2.97 25.79 15.74
N ALA A 236 -2.27 24.81 15.17
CA ALA A 236 -0.94 24.40 15.62
C ALA A 236 0.08 24.52 14.49
N THR A 237 1.34 24.73 14.83
CA THR A 237 2.45 24.71 13.87
C THR A 237 2.72 23.28 13.41
N ASP A 238 3.08 23.11 12.15
CA ASP A 238 3.40 21.81 11.54
C ASP A 238 4.44 21.04 12.37
N VAL A 239 4.05 19.86 12.86
CA VAL A 239 4.94 18.92 13.57
C VAL A 239 5.55 17.89 12.62
N CYS A 240 4.86 17.59 11.51
CA CYS A 240 5.30 16.66 10.47
C CYS A 240 5.69 17.45 9.22
N GLN A 241 6.72 17.02 8.48
CA GLN A 241 7.11 17.62 7.19
C GLN A 241 6.39 17.00 5.98
N GLY A 242 5.67 15.90 6.21
CA GLY A 242 4.80 15.25 5.23
C GLY A 242 3.89 14.25 5.95
N ILE A 243 2.65 14.09 5.47
CA ILE A 243 1.70 13.13 6.03
C ILE A 243 1.07 12.30 4.92
N ASN A 244 0.97 10.99 5.14
CA ASN A 244 -0.04 10.17 4.48
C ASN A 244 -1.17 9.85 5.46
N TRP A 245 -2.40 9.76 4.96
CA TRP A 245 -3.53 9.30 5.75
C TRP A 245 -3.75 7.79 5.65
N ALA A 246 -4.18 7.20 6.75
CA ALA A 246 -4.72 5.85 6.75
C ALA A 246 -6.02 5.73 7.57
N MET A 247 -6.88 4.82 7.13
CA MET A 247 -7.99 4.27 7.91
C MET A 247 -7.48 3.08 8.72
N ASP A 248 -7.83 2.99 10.00
CA ASP A 248 -7.55 1.80 10.80
C ASP A 248 -8.47 0.65 10.36
N LEU A 249 -7.90 -0.42 9.81
CA LEU A 249 -8.62 -1.62 9.38
C LEU A 249 -8.44 -2.77 10.37
N THR A 250 -7.71 -2.56 11.47
CA THR A 250 -7.47 -3.58 12.51
C THR A 250 -8.77 -4.19 13.02
N PRO A 251 -9.85 -3.42 13.31
CA PRO A 251 -11.11 -4.00 13.76
C PRO A 251 -11.73 -4.98 12.76
N LEU A 252 -11.56 -4.73 11.44
CA LEU A 252 -12.04 -5.64 10.41
C LEU A 252 -11.29 -6.98 10.39
N VAL A 253 -10.04 -7.02 10.87
CA VAL A 253 -9.24 -8.25 10.93
C VAL A 253 -9.47 -8.99 12.24
N GLU A 254 -9.66 -8.27 13.33
CA GLU A 254 -9.94 -8.84 14.66
C GLU A 254 -11.31 -9.52 14.70
N ASP A 255 -12.35 -8.86 14.16
CA ASP A 255 -13.70 -9.38 14.08
C ASP A 255 -14.12 -9.68 12.63
N PRO A 256 -14.12 -10.97 12.21
CA PRO A 256 -14.59 -11.36 10.89
C PRO A 256 -16.07 -11.08 10.62
N ALA A 257 -16.89 -10.86 11.67
CA ALA A 257 -18.31 -10.54 11.53
C ALA A 257 -18.55 -9.10 11.04
N TYR A 258 -17.57 -8.20 11.17
CA TYR A 258 -17.71 -6.84 10.66
C TYR A 258 -17.80 -6.83 9.13
N SER A 259 -18.87 -6.21 8.65
CA SER A 259 -19.05 -5.87 7.25
C SER A 259 -18.15 -4.70 6.88
N ILE A 260 -17.28 -4.90 5.88
CA ILE A 260 -16.42 -3.83 5.37
C ILE A 260 -17.23 -2.64 4.84
N SER A 261 -18.40 -2.89 4.23
CA SER A 261 -19.24 -1.83 3.67
C SER A 261 -19.85 -1.00 4.79
N GLU A 262 -20.46 -1.63 5.79
CA GLU A 262 -21.03 -0.93 6.95
C GLU A 262 -19.96 -0.15 7.71
N TYR A 263 -18.79 -0.78 7.93
CA TYR A 263 -17.65 -0.13 8.57
C TYR A 263 -17.23 1.13 7.83
N THR A 264 -17.06 1.04 6.50
CA THR A 264 -16.61 2.17 5.67
C THR A 264 -17.67 3.27 5.58
N LEU A 265 -18.94 2.90 5.35
CA LEU A 265 -20.05 3.86 5.22
C LEU A 265 -20.29 4.64 6.52
N ALA A 266 -20.02 4.03 7.69
CA ALA A 266 -20.13 4.73 8.96
C ALA A 266 -19.21 5.97 9.06
N PHE A 267 -18.01 5.95 8.44
CA PHE A 267 -17.14 7.14 8.40
C PHE A 267 -17.71 8.25 7.52
N ILE A 268 -18.33 7.89 6.38
CA ILE A 268 -19.01 8.85 5.50
C ILE A 268 -20.19 9.49 6.24
N ASP A 269 -20.97 8.69 6.95
CA ASP A 269 -22.09 9.19 7.74
C ASP A 269 -21.64 10.10 8.89
N ARG A 270 -20.53 9.79 9.55
CA ARG A 270 -19.94 10.67 10.57
C ARG A 270 -19.48 12.00 9.99
N PHE A 271 -18.81 11.99 8.83
CA PHE A 271 -18.42 13.22 8.15
C PHE A 271 -19.64 14.07 7.75
N ARG A 272 -20.67 13.44 7.19
CA ARG A 272 -21.94 14.10 6.88
C ARG A 272 -22.56 14.78 8.11
N GLN A 273 -22.52 14.11 9.26
CA GLN A 273 -23.05 14.64 10.52
C GLN A 273 -22.19 15.79 11.07
N ASP A 274 -20.86 15.71 11.00
CA ASP A 274 -19.97 16.81 11.42
C ASP A 274 -20.26 18.09 10.61
N VAL A 275 -20.41 17.97 9.29
CA VAL A 275 -20.75 19.09 8.41
C VAL A 275 -22.12 19.69 8.76
N ASP A 276 -23.17 18.86 8.88
CA ASP A 276 -24.53 19.33 9.24
C ASP A 276 -24.53 20.05 10.60
N MET A 277 -23.83 19.49 11.60
CA MET A 277 -23.74 20.09 12.94
C MET A 277 -23.04 21.45 12.91
N ARG A 278 -21.92 21.59 12.17
CA ARG A 278 -21.20 22.86 12.04
C ARG A 278 -22.05 23.93 11.36
N LEU A 279 -22.73 23.57 10.27
CA LEU A 279 -23.62 24.51 9.56
C LEU A 279 -24.76 24.99 10.46
N ARG A 280 -25.45 24.07 11.16
CA ARG A 280 -26.54 24.42 12.09
C ARG A 280 -26.09 25.26 13.28
N ARG A 281 -24.84 25.12 13.71
CA ARG A 281 -24.30 25.92 14.83
C ARG A 281 -24.23 27.41 14.50
N PHE A 282 -24.13 27.77 13.22
CA PHE A 282 -23.93 29.14 12.76
C PHE A 282 -25.00 29.63 11.76
N ALA A 283 -26.05 28.84 11.52
CA ALA A 283 -27.22 29.20 10.71
C ALA A 283 -28.31 29.82 11.58
#